data_AF-A0A3C1SGH0-F1
#
_entry.id   AF-A0A3C1SGH0-F1
#
_cell.length_a   1.000
_cell.length_b   1.000
_cell.length_c   1.000
_cell.angle_alpha   90.00
_cell.angle_beta   90.00
_cell.angle_gamma   90.00
#
_symmetry.space_group_name_H-M   'P 1'
#
loop_
_entity.id
_entity.type
_entity.pdbx_description
1 polymer ?
#
loop_
_entity_poly.entity_id
_entity_poly.type
_entity_poly.pdbx_seq_one_letter_code
_entity_poly.pdbx_strand_id
1 'polypeptide(L)'
;MKTIKKSFWIIISIAVFMAASDNRAQAESAVVGRISHIEGQLLRYVPENKDWVATVNDAPFGFNDALYSTKQSRAEIIMPNNTWIRIGSDT
;
A
#
# COMPACT_ATOMS: atom_id res chain seq x y z
N MET A 1 -15.98 -56.42 -12.15
CA MET A 1 -17.02 -56.89 -11.21
C MET A 1 -16.49 -56.74 -9.79
N LYS A 2 -17.11 -55.86 -8.97
CA LYS A 2 -17.05 -55.76 -7.48
C LYS A 2 -15.66 -55.54 -6.82
N THR A 3 -15.42 -54.64 -5.85
CA THR A 3 -16.26 -53.80 -4.99
C THR A 3 -15.45 -52.62 -4.43
N ILE A 4 -16.14 -51.49 -4.30
CA ILE A 4 -15.83 -50.29 -3.50
C ILE A 4 -15.53 -50.62 -2.03
N LYS A 5 -14.51 -49.97 -1.44
CA LYS A 5 -14.48 -49.65 -0.01
C LYS A 5 -14.21 -48.16 0.17
N LYS A 6 -15.23 -47.48 0.68
CA LYS A 6 -15.25 -46.08 1.10
C LYS A 6 -14.44 -45.97 2.40
N SER A 7 -13.45 -45.08 2.44
CA SER A 7 -12.91 -44.56 3.70
C SER A 7 -12.63 -43.08 3.53
N PHE A 8 -13.67 -42.32 3.87
CA PHE A 8 -13.72 -40.88 4.00
C PHE A 8 -13.09 -40.51 5.34
N TRP A 9 -11.99 -39.75 5.34
CA TRP A 9 -11.50 -39.06 6.52
C TRP A 9 -11.25 -37.60 6.15
N ILE A 10 -12.31 -36.81 6.30
CA ILE A 10 -12.22 -35.37 6.47
C ILE A 10 -11.58 -35.14 7.83
N ILE A 11 -10.40 -34.54 7.85
CA ILE A 11 -9.88 -33.85 9.04
C ILE A 11 -10.04 -32.36 8.75
N ILE A 12 -11.15 -31.81 9.25
CA ILE A 12 -11.34 -30.36 9.40
C ILE A 12 -10.42 -29.92 10.55
N SER A 13 -9.29 -29.31 10.21
CA SER A 13 -8.51 -28.53 11.17
C SER A 13 -9.00 -27.09 11.11
N ILE A 14 -9.84 -26.73 12.09
CA ILE A 14 -10.20 -25.36 12.39
C ILE A 14 -8.94 -24.70 12.96
N ALA A 15 -8.16 -24.05 12.09
CA ALA A 15 -7.17 -23.07 12.54
C ALA A 15 -7.94 -21.82 12.96
N VAL A 16 -8.07 -21.67 14.28
CA VAL A 16 -8.63 -20.50 14.95
C VAL A 16 -7.98 -19.24 14.36
N PHE A 17 -8.80 -18.38 13.80
CA PHE A 17 -8.45 -17.01 13.41
C PHE A 17 -7.86 -16.29 14.63
N MET A 18 -6.54 -16.25 14.76
CA MET A 18 -5.89 -15.17 15.48
C MET A 18 -5.83 -13.98 14.54
N ALA A 19 -6.98 -13.32 14.37
CA ALA A 19 -6.98 -11.92 13.99
C ALA A 19 -6.38 -11.17 15.18
N ALA A 20 -5.05 -11.04 15.19
CA ALA A 20 -4.42 -9.93 15.88
C ALA A 20 -5.00 -8.69 15.22
N SER A 21 -6.04 -8.12 15.85
CA SER A 21 -6.58 -6.82 15.51
C SER A 21 -5.45 -5.83 15.73
N ASP A 22 -4.70 -5.55 14.67
CA ASP A 22 -3.73 -4.48 14.59
C ASP A 22 -4.52 -3.17 14.70
N ASN A 23 -4.71 -2.69 15.94
CA ASN A 23 -5.40 -1.45 16.28
C ASN A 23 -4.66 -0.19 15.77
N ARG A 24 -3.77 -0.33 14.78
CA ARG A 24 -3.08 0.78 14.10
C ARG A 24 -3.84 1.28 12.87
N ALA A 25 -4.84 0.52 12.39
CA ALA A 25 -5.54 0.79 11.13
C ALA A 25 -6.76 1.72 11.23
N GLN A 26 -6.87 2.56 12.28
CA GLN A 26 -7.98 3.51 12.38
C GLN A 26 -7.55 4.86 12.99
N ALA A 27 -6.31 5.29 12.77
CA ALA A 27 -6.09 6.72 12.66
C ALA A 27 -6.68 7.10 11.30
N GLU A 28 -7.83 7.78 11.31
CA GLU A 28 -8.43 8.44 10.15
C GLU A 28 -7.32 8.88 9.20
N SER A 29 -7.26 8.31 8.00
CA SER A 29 -6.20 8.57 7.03
C SER A 29 -6.35 10.01 6.53
N ALA A 30 -5.91 10.96 7.36
CA ALA A 30 -5.96 12.37 7.05
C ALA A 30 -5.10 12.58 5.81
N VAL A 31 -5.73 13.05 4.74
CA VAL A 31 -5.00 13.44 3.53
C VAL A 31 -4.10 14.61 3.92
N VAL A 32 -2.79 14.40 3.78
CA VAL A 32 -1.75 15.37 4.13
C VAL A 32 -1.41 16.26 2.93
N GLY A 33 -1.57 15.75 1.70
CA GLY A 33 -1.37 16.52 0.47
C GLY A 33 -1.80 15.76 -0.79
N ARG A 34 -1.53 16.36 -1.95
CA ARG A 34 -1.78 15.76 -3.27
C ARG A 34 -0.54 15.86 -4.15
N ILE A 35 -0.30 14.83 -4.95
CA ILE A 35 0.79 14.81 -5.94
C ILE A 35 0.39 15.73 -7.09
N SER A 36 1.06 16.87 -7.25
CA SER A 36 0.71 17.87 -8.27
C SER A 36 1.38 17.62 -9.62
N HIS A 37 2.56 16.99 -9.62
CA HIS A 37 3.31 16.68 -10.84
C HIS A 37 4.23 15.48 -10.66
N ILE A 38 4.40 14.70 -11.72
CA ILE A 38 5.36 13.60 -11.82
C ILE A 38 6.06 13.69 -13.18
N GLU A 39 7.39 13.76 -13.14
CA GLU A 39 8.29 13.42 -14.24
C GLU A 39 9.02 12.12 -13.89
N GLY A 40 9.02 11.15 -14.81
CA GLY A 40 9.54 9.81 -14.55
C GLY A 40 8.54 8.96 -13.75
N GLN A 41 9.01 8.29 -12.69
CA GLN A 41 8.17 7.42 -11.86
C GLN A 41 8.30 7.78 -10.38
N LEU A 42 7.15 7.87 -9.72
CA LEU A 42 7.00 7.98 -8.27
C LEU A 42 6.29 6.72 -7.79
N LEU A 43 6.84 6.07 -6.78
CA LEU A 43 6.29 4.87 -6.16
C LEU A 43 5.80 5.17 -4.75
N ARG A 44 4.75 4.49 -4.32
CA ARG A 44 4.27 4.50 -2.94
C ARG A 44 4.33 3.10 -2.37
N TYR A 45 4.88 2.97 -1.17
CA TYR A 45 4.93 1.70 -0.48
C TYR A 45 3.54 1.32 0.05
N VAL A 46 3.12 0.07 -0.18
CA VAL A 46 1.87 -0.51 0.33
C VAL A 46 2.23 -1.57 1.37
N PRO A 47 2.11 -1.28 2.68
CA PRO A 47 2.56 -2.17 3.74
C PRO A 47 1.90 -3.56 3.72
N GLU A 48 0.63 -3.63 3.36
CA GLU A 48 -0.15 -4.88 3.32
C GLU A 48 0.43 -5.86 2.29
N ASN A 49 0.90 -5.32 1.16
CA ASN A 49 1.48 -6.10 0.07
C ASN A 49 3.00 -6.21 0.17
N LYS A 50 3.63 -5.42 1.04
CA LYS A 50 5.09 -5.26 1.15
C LYS A 50 5.72 -4.90 -0.20
N ASP A 51 5.09 -4.00 -0.94
CA ASP A 51 5.44 -3.70 -2.32
C ASP A 51 5.39 -2.20 -2.63
N TRP A 52 6.12 -1.80 -3.68
CA TRP A 52 6.15 -0.45 -4.20
C TRP A 52 5.28 -0.35 -5.44
N VAL A 53 4.24 0.47 -5.37
CA VAL A 53 3.25 0.63 -6.45
C VAL A 53 3.38 2.02 -7.06
N ALA A 54 3.33 2.11 -8.39
CA ALA A 54 3.37 3.40 -9.09
C ALA A 54 2.19 4.29 -8.68
N THR A 55 2.49 5.56 -8.40
CA THR A 55 1.48 6.59 -8.14
C THR A 55 1.10 7.32 -9.44
N VAL A 56 0.08 8.17 -9.35
CA VAL A 56 -0.38 9.00 -10.45
C VAL A 56 -0.49 10.46 -10.01
N ASN A 57 -0.50 11.38 -10.98
CA ASN A 57 -0.84 12.77 -10.72
C ASN A 57 -2.21 12.85 -10.01
N ASP A 58 -2.31 13.81 -9.11
CA ASP A 58 -3.47 14.09 -8.27
C ASP A 58 -3.82 12.97 -7.27
N ALA A 59 -2.97 11.96 -7.10
CA ALA A 59 -3.14 10.98 -6.03
C ALA A 59 -2.97 11.65 -4.64
N PRO A 60 -3.81 11.28 -3.65
CA PRO A 60 -3.64 11.76 -2.28
C PRO A 60 -2.41 11.11 -1.63
N PHE A 61 -1.78 11.84 -0.71
CA PHE A 61 -0.70 11.36 0.14
C PHE A 61 -1.06 11.60 1.61
N GLY A 62 -0.84 10.60 2.47
CA GLY A 62 -1.11 10.62 3.90
C GLY A 62 0.15 10.69 4.76
N PHE A 63 -0.03 10.89 6.08
CA PHE A 63 1.08 11.07 7.02
C PHE A 63 2.03 9.88 7.11
N ASN A 64 1.50 8.66 6.95
CA ASN A 64 2.25 7.41 7.07
C ASN A 64 2.66 6.82 5.71
N ASP A 65 2.38 7.52 4.61
CA ASP A 65 2.79 7.04 3.30
C ASP A 65 4.31 7.23 3.13
N ALA A 66 4.96 6.22 2.53
CA ALA A 66 6.34 6.34 2.07
C ALA A 66 6.34 6.46 0.54
N LEU A 67 7.05 7.47 0.03
CA LEU A 67 7.24 7.70 -1.39
C LEU A 67 8.69 7.43 -1.77
N TYR A 68 8.89 6.91 -2.97
CA TYR A 68 10.21 6.73 -3.57
C TYR A 68 10.21 7.28 -4.99
N SER A 69 11.13 8.19 -5.27
CA SER A 69 11.30 8.81 -6.59
C SER A 69 12.42 8.10 -7.34
N THR A 70 12.13 7.51 -8.52
CA THR A 70 13.12 6.69 -9.23
C THR A 70 14.29 7.52 -9.79
N LYS A 71 15.28 6.86 -10.41
CA LYS A 71 16.31 7.59 -11.17
C LYS A 71 15.69 8.47 -12.26
N GLN A 72 16.26 9.66 -12.46
CA GLN A 72 15.81 10.65 -13.45
C GLN A 72 14.34 11.07 -13.28
N SER A 73 13.86 11.14 -12.05
CA SER A 73 12.50 11.60 -11.71
C SER A 73 12.50 12.94 -10.97
N ARG A 74 11.36 13.63 -11.06
CA ARG A 74 10.98 14.77 -10.23
C ARG A 74 9.52 14.61 -9.85
N ALA A 75 9.21 14.77 -8.56
CA ALA A 75 7.85 14.78 -8.07
C ALA A 75 7.55 16.06 -7.29
N GLU A 76 6.30 16.48 -7.35
CA GLU A 76 5.83 17.66 -6.67
C GLU A 76 4.57 17.35 -5.88
N ILE A 77 4.50 17.89 -4.66
CA ILE A 77 3.39 17.66 -3.73
C ILE A 77 2.92 19.02 -3.21
N ILE A 78 1.61 19.24 -3.24
CA ILE A 78 0.98 20.42 -2.66
C ILE A 78 0.19 20.00 -1.42
N MET A 79 0.52 20.65 -0.31
CA MET A 79 -0.14 20.50 0.98
C MET A 79 -1.35 21.45 1.07
N PRO A 80 -2.37 21.18 1.89
CA PRO A 80 -3.55 22.03 2.05
C PRO A 80 -3.24 23.49 2.46
N ASN A 81 -2.13 23.72 3.15
CA ASN A 81 -1.67 25.06 3.54
C ASN A 81 -0.84 25.77 2.46
N ASN A 82 -0.96 25.33 1.20
CA ASN A 82 -0.21 25.81 0.03
C ASN A 82 1.32 25.62 0.12
N THR A 83 1.82 24.80 1.05
CA THR A 83 3.22 24.38 1.03
C THR A 83 3.46 23.49 -0.18
N TRP A 84 4.50 23.81 -0.95
CA TRP A 84 4.89 23.07 -2.13
C TRP A 84 6.23 22.36 -1.88
N ILE A 85 6.20 21.04 -1.92
CA ILE A 85 7.36 20.17 -1.75
C ILE A 85 7.79 19.66 -3.12
N ARG A 86 9.11 19.67 -3.38
CA ARG A 86 9.70 19.08 -4.57
C ARG A 86 10.71 18.02 -4.17
N ILE A 87 10.60 16.85 -4.79
CA ILE A 87 11.46 15.70 -4.55
C ILE A 87 12.23 15.43 -5.84
N GLY A 88 13.54 15.23 -5.69
CA GLY A 88 14.45 14.90 -6.79
C GLY A 88 14.55 13.39 -7.01
N SER A 89 15.50 13.00 -7.85
CA SER A 89 15.73 11.58 -8.14
C SER A 89 16.35 10.84 -6.95
N ASP A 90 16.02 9.54 -6.83
CA ASP A 90 16.60 8.60 -5.88
C ASP A 90 16.49 9.07 -4.41
N THR A 91 15.27 9.46 -4.05
CA THR A 91 14.87 9.93 -2.71
C THR A 91 13.71 9.10 -2.19
#